data_AF-A0A1H9ZPP8-F1
#
_entry.id   AF-A0A1H9ZPP8-F1
#
_cell.length_a   1.000
_cell.length_b   1.000
_cell.length_c   1.000
_cell.angle_alpha   90.00
_cell.angle_beta   90.00
_cell.angle_gamma   90.00
#
_symmetry.space_group_name_H-M   'P 1'
#
loop_
_entity.id
_entity.type
_entity.pdbx_description
1 polymer ?
#
loop_
_entity_poly.entity_id
_entity_poly.type
_entity_poly.pdbx_seq_one_letter_code
_entity_poly.pdbx_strand_id
1 'polypeptide(L)'
;MNFFDELKASLEEAVDIKNGLNTNAIRKRYELADVKELRQQLNVSQSELAIALGTSLDTIKSWESGRRNPTGLAAKVLATIKSNPDFYKELQSH
;
A
#
# COMPACT_ATOMS: atom_id res chain seq x y z
N MET A 1 -16.11 6.28 -30.73
CA MET A 1 -14.71 6.73 -30.56
C MET A 1 -13.83 5.77 -31.32
N ASN A 2 -12.82 6.28 -32.03
CA ASN A 2 -11.96 5.49 -32.89
C ASN A 2 -10.71 5.08 -32.10
N PHE A 3 -10.23 3.85 -32.24
CA PHE A 3 -9.07 3.32 -31.49
C PHE A 3 -7.80 4.18 -31.66
N PHE A 4 -7.64 4.80 -32.83
CA PHE A 4 -6.56 5.73 -33.11
C PHE A 4 -6.58 6.97 -32.21
N ASP A 5 -7.77 7.48 -31.89
CA ASP A 5 -7.93 8.66 -31.02
C ASP A 5 -7.56 8.32 -29.57
N GLU A 6 -7.88 7.11 -29.11
CA GLU A 6 -7.50 6.62 -27.78
C GLU A 6 -5.98 6.42 -27.65
N LEU A 7 -5.35 5.85 -28.67
CA LEU A 7 -3.90 5.68 -28.69
C LEU A 7 -3.16 7.01 -28.71
N LYS A 8 -3.66 7.98 -29.49
CA LYS A 8 -3.08 9.32 -29.55
C LYS A 8 -3.19 10.03 -28.21
N ALA A 9 -4.36 9.99 -27.57
CA ALA A 9 -4.58 10.59 -26.27
C ALA A 9 -3.67 10.00 -25.18
N SER A 10 -3.49 8.68 -25.17
CA SER A 10 -2.60 8.01 -24.21
C SER A 10 -1.13 8.39 -24.40
N LEU A 11 -0.68 8.57 -25.65
CA LEU A 11 0.69 8.99 -25.94
C LEU A 11 0.95 10.45 -25.55
N GLU A 12 -0.01 11.34 -25.80
CA GLU A 12 0.04 12.75 -25.39
C GLU A 12 0.10 12.85 -23.86
N GLU A 13 -0.72 12.07 -23.15
CA GLU A 13 -0.70 11.98 -21.68
C GLU A 13 0.67 11.51 -21.14
N ALA A 14 1.29 10.51 -21.78
CA ALA A 14 2.62 10.02 -21.40
C ALA A 14 3.72 11.09 -21.57
N VAL A 15 3.61 11.93 -22.62
CA VAL A 15 4.53 13.05 -22.86
C VAL A 15 4.34 14.14 -21.81
N ASP A 16 3.11 14.46 -21.45
CA ASP A 16 2.81 15.47 -20.42
C ASP A 16 3.28 15.04 -19.02
N ILE A 17 3.17 13.75 -18.70
CA ILE A 17 3.74 13.15 -17.47
C ILE A 17 5.26 13.32 -17.46
N LYS A 18 5.95 13.01 -18.57
CA LYS A 18 7.40 13.14 -18.69
C LYS A 18 7.87 14.60 -18.53
N ASN A 19 7.09 15.54 -19.06
CA ASN A 19 7.38 16.97 -18.98
C ASN A 19 6.93 17.62 -17.65
N GLY A 20 6.30 16.86 -16.75
CA GLY A 20 5.80 17.35 -15.47
C GLY A 20 4.57 18.26 -15.57
N LEU A 21 3.94 18.30 -16.75
CA LEU A 21 2.79 19.16 -17.06
C LEU A 21 1.46 18.51 -16.61
N ASN A 22 1.46 17.20 -16.35
CA ASN A 22 0.29 16.47 -15.85
C ASN A 22 0.62 15.78 -14.50
N THR A 23 0.18 16.39 -13.40
CA THR A 23 0.35 15.90 -12.03
C THR A 23 -0.73 14.90 -11.62
N ASN A 24 -1.69 14.60 -12.50
CA ASN A 24 -2.74 13.59 -12.30
C ASN A 24 -2.26 12.17 -12.62
N ALA A 25 -0.96 11.88 -12.51
CA ALA A 25 -0.56 10.52 -12.19
C ALA A 25 -1.32 10.16 -10.92
N ILE A 26 -2.31 9.28 -11.03
CA ILE A 26 -3.05 8.74 -9.88
C ILE A 26 -2.02 7.93 -9.09
N ARG A 27 -1.20 8.62 -8.29
CA ARG A 27 -0.61 8.03 -7.12
C ARG A 27 -1.82 7.72 -6.28
N LYS A 28 -2.30 6.46 -6.34
CA LYS A 28 -3.04 5.86 -5.25
C LYS A 28 -2.12 5.91 -4.05
N ARG A 29 -2.06 7.09 -3.42
CA ARG A 29 -1.67 7.25 -2.05
C ARG A 29 -2.78 6.52 -1.31
N TYR A 30 -2.53 5.26 -1.00
CA TYR A 30 -3.21 4.69 0.14
C TYR A 30 -2.87 5.65 1.28
N GLU A 31 -3.89 6.31 1.83
CA GLU A 31 -3.83 6.92 3.15
C GLU A 31 -2.96 5.99 3.99
N LEU A 32 -1.77 6.47 4.36
CA LEU A 32 -0.74 5.65 4.96
C LEU A 32 -1.43 4.92 6.11
N ALA A 33 -1.67 3.62 5.96
CA ALA A 33 -2.19 2.85 7.06
C ALA A 33 -1.09 2.98 8.11
N ASP A 34 -1.36 3.74 9.17
CA ASP A 34 -0.40 3.84 10.26
C ASP A 34 -0.27 2.44 10.84
N VAL A 35 0.79 1.75 10.41
CA VAL A 35 1.05 0.35 10.73
C VAL A 35 1.13 0.21 12.25
N LYS A 36 1.59 1.26 12.94
CA LYS A 36 1.69 1.30 14.39
C LYS A 36 0.30 1.38 15.03
N GLU A 37 -0.57 2.24 14.55
CA GLU A 37 -1.96 2.31 15.02
C GLU A 37 -2.69 0.98 14.79
N LEU A 38 -2.59 0.42 13.58
CA LEU A 38 -3.19 -0.86 13.25
C LEU A 38 -2.69 -1.96 14.19
N ARG A 39 -1.37 -2.04 14.41
CA ARG A 39 -0.75 -3.00 15.32
C ARG A 39 -1.26 -2.83 16.75
N GLN A 40 -1.40 -1.60 17.22
CA GLN A 40 -1.91 -1.28 18.55
C GLN A 40 -3.39 -1.66 18.69
N GLN A 41 -4.21 -1.44 17.66
CA GLN A 41 -5.62 -1.85 17.63
C GLN A 41 -5.77 -3.38 17.70
N LEU A 42 -4.86 -4.11 17.05
CA LEU A 42 -4.81 -5.58 17.10
C LEU A 42 -4.21 -6.11 18.42
N ASN A 43 -3.62 -5.24 19.25
CA ASN A 43 -2.93 -5.58 20.49
C ASN A 43 -1.82 -6.65 20.31
N VAL A 44 -1.00 -6.50 19.26
CA VAL A 44 0.11 -7.41 18.95
C VAL A 44 1.46 -6.68 18.95
N SER A 45 2.53 -7.45 19.10
CA SER A 45 3.92 -6.99 18.98
C SER A 45 4.34 -6.78 17.52
N GLN A 46 5.42 -6.02 17.31
CA GLN A 46 5.98 -5.82 15.96
C GLN A 46 6.42 -7.15 15.33
N SER A 47 6.92 -8.08 16.14
CA SER A 47 7.33 -9.42 15.72
C SER A 47 6.14 -10.27 15.27
N GLU A 48 5.03 -10.26 16.01
CA GLU A 48 3.83 -11.01 15.64
C GLU A 48 3.20 -10.48 14.35
N LEU A 49 3.20 -9.15 14.17
CA LEU A 49 2.74 -8.56 12.91
C LEU A 49 3.68 -8.90 11.74
N ALA A 50 5.00 -8.92 11.98
CA ALA A 50 5.97 -9.29 10.96
C ALA A 50 5.77 -10.73 10.48
N ILE A 51 5.58 -11.67 11.42
CA ILE A 51 5.33 -13.09 11.14
C ILE A 51 4.04 -13.25 10.34
N ALA A 52 2.93 -12.66 10.79
CA ALA A 52 1.63 -12.76 10.11
C ALA A 52 1.64 -12.18 8.68
N LEU A 53 2.50 -11.19 8.41
CA LEU A 53 2.65 -10.59 7.08
C LEU A 53 3.76 -11.24 6.24
N GLY A 54 4.45 -12.26 6.75
CA GLY A 54 5.56 -12.91 6.06
C GLY A 54 6.72 -11.94 5.75
N THR A 55 6.98 -10.99 6.64
CA THR A 55 8.01 -9.95 6.47
C THR A 55 8.96 -9.88 7.66
N SER A 56 10.05 -9.12 7.50
CA SER A 56 11.04 -8.95 8.57
C SER A 56 10.57 -7.94 9.64
N LEU A 57 11.07 -8.10 10.87
CA LEU A 57 10.86 -7.12 11.94
C LEU A 57 11.33 -5.71 11.53
N ASP A 58 12.45 -5.62 10.80
CA ASP A 58 12.97 -4.35 10.31
C ASP A 58 12.08 -3.71 9.25
N THR A 59 11.34 -4.51 8.47
CA THR A 59 10.31 -3.99 7.56
C THR A 59 9.21 -3.29 8.34
N ILE A 60 8.67 -3.92 9.39
CA ILE A 60 7.63 -3.33 10.24
C ILE A 60 8.14 -2.06 10.92
N LYS A 61 9.34 -2.08 11.51
CA LYS A 61 9.96 -0.88 12.11
C LYS A 61 10.14 0.25 11.10
N SER A 62 10.55 -0.07 9.87
CA SER A 62 10.73 0.91 8.79
C SER A 62 9.40 1.54 8.36
N TRP A 63 8.31 0.76 8.38
CA TRP A 63 6.95 1.25 8.13
C TRP A 63 6.41 2.09 9.28
N GLU A 64 6.52 1.62 10.52
CA GLU A 64 6.04 2.38 11.71
C GLU A 64 6.81 3.68 11.95
N SER A 65 8.07 3.78 11.49
CA SER A 65 8.88 5.01 11.57
C SER A 65 8.72 5.93 10.36
N GLY A 66 7.99 5.51 9.32
CA GLY A 66 7.81 6.27 8.08
C GLY A 66 9.05 6.34 7.18
N ARG A 67 10.13 5.59 7.49
CA ARG A 67 11.33 5.52 6.62
C ARG A 67 11.01 4.88 5.27
N ARG A 68 10.11 3.90 5.26
CA ARG A 68 9.52 3.30 4.06
C ARG A 68 8.03 3.15 4.28
N ASN A 69 7.27 3.01 3.21
CA ASN A 69 5.84 2.75 3.28
C ASN A 69 5.52 1.37 2.70
N PRO A 70 4.50 0.67 3.22
CA PRO A 70 4.00 -0.53 2.57
C PRO A 70 3.44 -0.17 1.20
N THR A 71 3.76 -0.98 0.19
CA THR A 71 3.29 -0.79 -1.19
C THR A 71 2.77 -2.11 -1.76
N GLY A 72 2.09 -2.05 -2.91
CA GLY A 72 1.62 -3.23 -3.62
C GLY A 72 0.70 -4.11 -2.77
N LEU A 73 1.03 -5.40 -2.67
CA LEU A 73 0.23 -6.37 -1.91
C LEU A 73 0.21 -6.08 -0.41
N ALA A 74 1.35 -5.68 0.17
CA ALA A 74 1.43 -5.38 1.62
C ALA A 74 0.47 -4.24 2.01
N ALA A 75 0.39 -3.19 1.20
CA ALA A 75 -0.55 -2.09 1.43
C ALA A 75 -2.01 -2.56 1.38
N LYS A 76 -2.35 -3.44 0.42
CA LYS A 76 -3.70 -4.01 0.31
C LYS A 76 -4.04 -4.87 1.52
N VAL A 77 -3.12 -5.75 1.94
CA VAL A 77 -3.33 -6.62 3.11
C VAL A 77 -3.53 -5.80 4.37
N LEU A 78 -2.69 -4.78 4.62
CA LEU A 78 -2.86 -3.87 5.76
C LEU A 78 -4.19 -3.12 5.73
N ALA A 79 -4.63 -2.67 4.55
CA ALA A 79 -5.95 -2.04 4.39
C ALA A 79 -7.11 -3.03 4.63
N THR A 80 -6.97 -4.29 4.21
CA THR A 80 -7.93 -5.35 4.50
C THR A 80 -8.01 -5.62 6.01
N ILE A 81 -6.87 -5.75 6.70
CA ILE A 81 -6.84 -5.93 8.16
C ILE A 81 -7.48 -4.72 8.86
N LYS A 82 -7.21 -3.50 8.39
CA LYS A 82 -7.84 -2.28 8.93
C LYS A 82 -9.37 -2.29 8.77
N SER A 83 -9.87 -2.83 7.67
CA SER A 83 -11.31 -2.89 7.38
C SER A 83 -11.99 -4.09 8.04
N ASN A 84 -11.25 -5.18 8.26
CA ASN A 84 -11.71 -6.41 8.88
C ASN A 84 -10.60 -6.96 9.81
N PRO A 85 -10.58 -6.58 11.10
CA PRO A 85 -9.56 -7.02 12.04
C PRO A 85 -9.49 -8.55 12.24
N ASP A 86 -10.59 -9.27 12.04
CA ASP A 86 -10.59 -10.74 12.18
C ASP A 86 -9.76 -11.43 11.09
N PHE A 87 -9.53 -10.78 9.94
CA PHE A 87 -8.64 -11.27 8.89
C PHE A 87 -7.20 -11.49 9.38
N TYR A 88 -6.75 -10.75 10.40
CA TYR A 88 -5.44 -10.97 11.01
C TYR A 88 -5.32 -12.37 11.65
N LYS A 89 -6.39 -12.89 12.25
CA LYS A 89 -6.40 -14.23 12.88
C LYS A 89 -6.28 -15.34 11.84
N GLU A 90 -6.89 -15.14 10.67
CA GLU A 90 -6.74 -16.05 9.54
C GLU A 90 -5.29 -16.10 9.05
N LEU A 91 -4.63 -14.94 8.96
CA LEU A 91 -3.21 -14.86 8.59
C LEU A 91 -2.27 -15.53 9.59
N GLN A 92 -2.59 -15.53 10.89
CA GLN A 92 -1.80 -16.25 11.90
C GLN A 92 -1.93 -17.78 11.84
N SER A 93 -2.99 -18.28 11.21
CA SER A 93 -3.32 -19.72 11.19
C SER A 93 -2.63 -20.49 10.06
N HIS A 94 -1.89 -19.80 9.19
CA HIS A 94 -1.17 -20.33 8.02
C HIS A 94 0.34 -20.27 8.22
#